data_AF-A0AAW0T5S6-F1
#
_entry.id   AF-A0AAW0T5S6-F1
#
_cell.length_a   1.000
_cell.length_b   1.000
_cell.length_c   1.000
_cell.angle_alpha   90.00
_cell.angle_beta   90.00
_cell.angle_gamma   90.00
#
_symmetry.space_group_name_H-M   'P 1'
#
loop_
_entity.id
_entity.type
_entity.pdbx_description
1 polymer ?
#
loop_
_entity_poly.entity_id
_entity_poly.type
_entity_poly.pdbx_seq_one_letter_code
_entity_poly.pdbx_strand_id
1 'polypeptide(L)' 'MRVLNVILLAVVLFLGVVAAAAKNVVLKLDKNTMSHEQFGEPGKAVHGRYAYEDAQGTWHTVNYKADHTGFHVLK' A
#
# COMPACT_ATOMS: atom_id res chain seq x y z
N MET A 1 -6.65 10.07 41.58
CA MET A 1 -5.62 9.22 40.93
C MET A 1 -6.18 8.17 39.98
N ARG A 2 -7.34 7.52 40.27
CA ARG A 2 -7.91 6.48 39.38
C ARG A 2 -8.38 7.00 38.01
N VAL A 3 -9.04 8.15 37.96
CA VAL A 3 -9.58 8.75 36.72
C VAL A 3 -8.50 9.32 35.79
N LEU A 4 -7.45 9.94 36.34
CA LEU A 4 -6.34 10.50 35.54
C LEU A 4 -5.55 9.41 34.82
N ASN A 5 -5.33 8.26 35.47
CA ASN A 5 -4.63 7.12 34.87
C ASN A 5 -5.46 6.45 33.77
N VAL A 6 -6.79 6.42 33.90
CA VAL A 6 -7.70 5.89 32.87
C VAL A 6 -7.70 6.79 31.63
N ILE A 7 -7.73 8.11 31.83
CA ILE A 7 -7.65 9.08 30.72
C ILE A 7 -6.28 9.00 30.03
N LEU A 8 -5.19 8.90 30.80
CA LEU A 8 -3.84 8.75 30.24
C LEU A 8 -3.70 7.44 29.43
N LEU A 9 -4.25 6.34 29.94
CA LEU A 9 -4.26 5.05 29.23
C LEU A 9 -5.10 5.10 27.96
N ALA A 10 -6.27 5.76 28.00
CA ALA A 10 -7.12 5.96 26.83
C ALA A 10 -6.42 6.83 25.76
N VAL A 11 -5.70 7.88 26.15
CA VAL A 11 -4.91 8.73 25.24
C VAL A 11 -3.73 7.96 24.65
N VAL A 12 -3.02 7.14 25.42
CA VAL A 12 -1.93 6.28 24.92
C VAL A 12 -2.44 5.21 23.97
N LEU A 13 -3.60 4.60 24.24
CA LEU A 13 -4.26 3.66 23.32
C LEU A 13 -4.73 4.38 22.04
N PHE A 14 -5.30 5.58 22.14
CA PHE A 14 -5.71 6.36 20.98
C PHE A 14 -4.50 6.80 20.13
N LEU A 15 -3.39 7.19 20.74
CA LEU A 15 -2.13 7.51 20.05
C LEU A 15 -1.46 6.27 19.44
N GLY A 16 -1.51 5.13 20.13
CA GLY A 16 -0.94 3.86 19.66
C GLY A 16 -1.62 3.29 18.42
N VAL A 17 -2.92 3.56 18.22
CA VAL A 17 -3.67 3.11 17.03
C VAL A 17 -3.29 3.89 15.77
N VAL A 18 -2.80 5.13 15.88
CA VAL A 18 -2.49 5.99 14.72
C VAL A 18 -1.19 5.57 14.00
N ALA A 19 -0.28 4.83 14.65
CA ALA A 19 1.03 4.47 14.08
C ALA A 19 1.01 3.29 13.10
N ALA A 20 -0.11 2.57 12.93
CA ALA A 20 -0.13 1.28 12.25
C ALA A 20 -0.35 1.29 10.71
N ALA A 21 -0.33 2.44 10.04
CA ALA A 21 -0.71 2.51 8.62
C ALA A 21 0.22 3.31 7.71
N ALA A 22 1.54 3.26 7.95
CA ALA A 22 2.49 3.60 6.88
C ALA A 22 2.65 2.38 5.96
N LYS A 23 1.75 2.22 4.97
CA LYS A 23 2.05 1.31 3.86
C LYS A 23 3.32 1.86 3.18
N ASN A 24 4.42 1.08 3.16
CA ASN A 24 5.66 1.49 2.50
C ASN A 24 5.44 1.59 0.99
N VAL A 25 5.00 2.76 0.53
CA VAL A 25 4.81 3.07 -0.90
C VAL A 25 6.20 3.19 -1.53
N VAL A 26 6.47 2.35 -2.51
CA VAL A 26 7.71 2.39 -3.30
C VAL A 26 7.52 3.24 -4.56
N LEU A 27 6.35 3.12 -5.18
CA LEU A 27 5.98 3.88 -6.37
C LEU A 27 4.49 4.15 -6.34
N LYS A 28 4.10 5.37 -6.69
CA LYS A 28 2.72 5.73 -6.98
C LYS A 28 2.70 6.70 -8.15
N LEU A 29 2.16 6.23 -9.27
CA LEU A 29 1.95 7.01 -10.48
C LEU A 29 0.48 6.91 -10.84
N ASP A 30 -0.20 8.03 -10.87
CA ASP A 30 -1.59 8.12 -11.30
C ASP A 30 -1.68 9.12 -12.44
N LYS A 31 -2.11 8.65 -13.61
CA LYS A 31 -2.41 9.45 -14.80
C LYS A 31 -3.81 9.12 -15.28
N ASN A 32 -4.32 9.92 -16.21
CA ASN A 32 -5.69 9.77 -16.71
C ASN A 32 -5.96 8.40 -17.34
N THR A 33 -4.98 7.82 -18.03
CA THR A 33 -5.12 6.55 -18.79
C THR A 33 -4.20 5.44 -18.30
N MET A 34 -3.47 5.65 -17.19
CA MET A 34 -2.63 4.63 -16.58
C MET A 34 -2.40 4.89 -15.10
N SER A 35 -2.27 3.82 -14.31
CA SER A 35 -1.82 3.90 -12.92
C SER A 35 -0.79 2.81 -12.61
N HIS A 36 0.14 3.10 -11.71
CA HIS A 36 1.10 2.14 -11.18
C HIS A 36 1.32 2.40 -9.69
N GLU A 37 0.91 1.45 -8.86
CA GLU A 37 1.15 1.47 -7.42
C GLU A 37 2.03 0.28 -7.02
N GLN A 38 3.03 0.53 -6.19
CA GLN A 38 3.92 -0.49 -5.65
C GLN A 38 4.14 -0.27 -4.16
N PHE A 39 4.07 -1.35 -3.39
CA PHE A 39 4.26 -1.37 -1.95
C PHE A 39 5.28 -2.44 -1.57
N GLY A 40 6.06 -2.20 -0.52
CA GLY A 40 7.02 -3.16 0.01
C GLY A 40 8.39 -2.55 0.26
N GLU A 41 9.42 -3.35 0.09
CA GLU A 41 10.81 -2.94 0.29
C GLU A 41 11.55 -2.85 -1.06
N PRO A 42 11.97 -1.65 -1.49
CA PRO A 42 12.72 -1.47 -2.73
C PRO A 42 13.98 -2.35 -2.75
N GLY A 43 14.21 -3.04 -3.86
CA GLY A 43 15.36 -3.93 -4.02
C GLY A 43 15.27 -5.29 -3.30
N LYS A 44 14.19 -5.57 -2.54
CA LYS A 44 13.98 -6.88 -1.91
C LYS A 44 12.71 -7.58 -2.40
N ALA A 45 11.55 -7.01 -2.08
CA ALA A 45 10.26 -7.60 -2.38
C ALA A 45 9.17 -6.54 -2.39
N VAL A 46 8.38 -6.54 -3.45
CA VAL A 46 7.29 -5.60 -3.65
C VAL A 46 6.07 -6.30 -4.21
N HIS A 47 4.91 -5.78 -3.85
CA HIS A 47 3.63 -6.09 -4.47
C HIS A 47 3.15 -4.85 -5.20
N GLY A 48 2.57 -5.02 -6.38
CA GLY A 48 2.09 -3.88 -7.13
C GLY A 48 0.91 -4.17 -8.02
N ARG A 49 0.35 -3.08 -8.54
CA ARG A 49 -0.70 -3.07 -9.54
C ARG A 49 -0.31 -2.08 -10.62
N TYR A 50 -0.31 -2.53 -11.87
CA TYR A 50 -0.28 -1.64 -13.03
C TYR A 50 -1.63 -1.73 -13.74
N ALA A 51 -2.20 -0.60 -14.11
CA ALA A 51 -3.41 -0.55 -14.91
C ALA A 51 -3.29 0.48 -16.04
N TYR A 52 -3.94 0.21 -17.16
CA TYR A 52 -4.01 1.13 -18.30
C TYR A 52 -5.35 1.01 -19.02
N GLU A 53 -5.75 2.10 -19.69
CA GLU A 53 -6.91 2.14 -20.56
C GLU A 53 -6.47 1.92 -22.02
N ASP A 54 -7.11 0.97 -22.71
CA ASP A 54 -6.83 0.72 -24.12
C ASP A 54 -7.58 1.69 -25.05
N ALA A 55 -7.38 1.55 -26.37
CA ALA A 55 -8.00 2.41 -27.37
C ALA A 55 -9.54 2.31 -27.42
N GLN A 56 -10.12 1.27 -26.82
CA GLN A 56 -11.56 1.05 -26.71
C GLN A 56 -12.13 1.58 -25.38
N GLY A 57 -11.31 2.19 -24.53
CA GLY A 57 -11.72 2.65 -23.20
C GLY A 57 -11.79 1.52 -22.15
N THR A 58 -11.24 0.34 -22.46
CA THR A 58 -11.26 -0.80 -21.54
C THR A 58 -10.04 -0.75 -20.63
N TRP A 59 -10.27 -0.84 -19.32
CA TRP A 59 -9.21 -0.91 -18.33
C TRP A 59 -8.65 -2.32 -18.20
N HIS A 60 -7.34 -2.44 -18.37
CA HIS A 60 -6.58 -3.66 -18.13
C HIS A 60 -5.77 -3.49 -16.86
N THR A 61 -5.78 -4.49 -15.99
CA THR A 61 -5.08 -4.44 -14.69
C THR A 61 -4.24 -5.69 -14.52
N VAL A 62 -2.99 -5.50 -14.09
CA VAL A 62 -2.06 -6.56 -13.72
C VAL A 62 -1.66 -6.36 -12.26
N ASN A 63 -2.10 -7.29 -11.41
CA ASN A 63 -1.57 -7.41 -10.05
C ASN A 63 -0.34 -8.32 -10.08
N TYR A 64 0.70 -7.97 -9.33
CA TYR A 64 1.95 -8.74 -9.33
C TYR A 64 2.65 -8.76 -7.98
N LYS A 65 3.56 -9.73 -7.85
CA LYS A 65 4.61 -9.79 -6.84
C LYS A 65 5.96 -9.83 -7.54
N ALA A 66 6.90 -9.01 -7.09
CA ALA A 66 8.29 -9.07 -7.55
C ALA A 66 9.21 -9.23 -6.34
N ASP A 67 9.98 -10.31 -6.32
CA ASP A 67 10.94 -10.62 -5.25
C ASP A 67 12.15 -11.39 -5.81
N HIS A 68 12.98 -11.95 -4.92
CA HIS A 68 14.17 -12.73 -5.29
C HIS A 68 13.88 -13.96 -6.17
N THR A 69 12.64 -14.43 -6.24
CA THR A 69 12.20 -15.53 -7.12
C THR A 69 11.72 -15.05 -8.49
N GLY A 70 11.70 -13.74 -8.74
CA GLY A 70 11.31 -13.12 -10.00
C GLY A 70 10.00 -12.33 -9.94
N PHE A 71 9.44 -12.06 -11.12
CA PHE A 71 8.17 -11.36 -11.29
C PHE A 71 7.05 -12.38 -11.55
N HIS A 72 6.00 -12.30 -10.73
CA HIS A 72 4.87 -13.21 -10.78
C HIS A 72 3.57 -12.41 -10.92
N VAL A 73 2.82 -12.68 -11.99
CA VAL A 73 1.47 -12.15 -12.17
C VAL A 73 0.53 -12.87 -11.21
N LEU A 74 -0.26 -12.10 -10.47
CA LEU A 74 -1.28 -12.61 -9.57
C LEU A 74 -2.61 -12.60 -10.32
N LYS A 75 -3.35 -13.72 -10.25
CA LYS A 75 -4.72 -13.82 -10.75
C LYS A 75 -5.71 -13.15 -9.81
#